data_AF-A0A3G2GC40-F1
#
_entry.id   AF-A0A3G2GC40-F1
#
_cell.length_a   1.000
_cell.length_b   1.000
_cell.length_c   1.000
_cell.angle_alpha   90.00
_cell.angle_beta   90.00
_cell.angle_gamma   90.00
#
_symmetry.space_group_name_H-M   'P 1'
#
loop_
_entity.id
_entity.type
_entity.pdbx_description
1 polymer ?
#
loop_
_entity_poly.entity_id
_entity_poly.type
_entity_poly.pdbx_seq_one_letter_code
_entity_poly.pdbx_strand_id
1 'polypeptide(L)' 'MKAKYAIFVFLAGFLLNLLGAWLKITHLSFGAMNGNLCLTIGSILQSIGIVLIIFKVLKYPKFKDFLNK' A
#
# COMPACT_ATOMS: atom_id res chain seq x y z
N MET A 1 -15.20 7.63 2.42
CA MET A 1 -14.60 6.47 1.71
C MET A 1 -15.10 5.16 2.31
N LYS A 2 -15.71 4.25 1.53
CA LYS A 2 -15.97 2.85 1.97
C LYS A 2 -14.62 2.13 2.19
N ALA A 3 -14.55 1.19 3.15
CA ALA A 3 -13.28 0.54 3.52
C ALA A 3 -12.62 -0.19 2.34
N LYS A 4 -13.46 -0.70 1.44
CA LYS A 4 -13.04 -1.29 0.16
C LYS A 4 -12.08 -0.43 -0.66
N TYR A 5 -12.20 0.90 -0.64
CA TYR A 5 -11.29 1.76 -1.41
C TYR A 5 -9.90 1.85 -0.79
N ALA A 6 -9.81 1.86 0.55
CA ALA A 6 -8.52 1.85 1.24
C ALA A 6 -7.79 0.51 1.03
N ILE A 7 -8.54 -0.60 1.07
CA ILE A 7 -8.04 -1.94 0.74
C ILE A 7 -7.59 -2.02 -0.71
N PHE A 8 -8.35 -1.44 -1.64
CA PHE A 8 -7.99 -1.41 -3.06
C PHE A 8 -6.67 -0.65 -3.30
N VAL A 9 -6.51 0.52 -2.69
CA VAL A 9 -5.26 1.31 -2.78
C VAL A 9 -4.07 0.53 -2.20
N PHE A 10 -4.26 -0.13 -1.05
CA PHE A 10 -3.25 -0.98 -0.46
C PHE A 10 -2.85 -2.15 -1.38
N LEU A 11 -3.82 -2.86 -1.96
CA LEU A 11 -3.57 -3.98 -2.86
C LEU A 11 -2.90 -3.54 -4.16
N ALA A 12 -3.29 -2.38 -4.71
CA ALA A 12 -2.62 -1.80 -5.86
C ALA A 12 -1.14 -1.49 -5.57
N GLY A 13 -0.85 -0.89 -4.41
CA GLY A 13 0.54 -0.64 -3.98
C GLY A 13 1.33 -1.93 -3.76
N PHE A 14 0.70 -2.95 -3.18
CA PHE A 14 1.30 -4.28 -3.00
C PHE A 14 1.68 -4.94 -4.33
N LEU A 15 0.78 -4.90 -5.34
CA LEU A 15 1.06 -5.44 -6.67
C LEU A 15 2.21 -4.70 -7.36
N LEU A 16 2.25 -3.38 -7.23
CA LEU A 16 3.38 -2.58 -7.75
C LEU A 16 4.69 -2.94 -7.04
N ASN A 17 4.66 -3.15 -5.73
CA ASN A 17 5.83 -3.61 -4.99
C ASN A 17 6.27 -5.01 -5.40
N LEU A 18 5.34 -5.93 -5.68
CA LEU A 18 5.64 -7.26 -6.18
C LEU A 18 6.34 -7.19 -7.55
N LEU A 19 5.82 -6.36 -8.46
CA LEU A 19 6.42 -6.14 -9.78
C LEU A 19 7.79 -5.44 -9.67
N GLY A 20 7.91 -4.42 -8.81
CA GLY A 20 9.17 -3.72 -8.59
C GLY A 20 10.25 -4.61 -7.96
N ALA A 21 9.87 -5.48 -7.02
CA ALA A 21 10.76 -6.46 -6.42
C ALA A 21 11.23 -7.47 -7.46
N TRP A 22 10.31 -7.96 -8.30
CA TRP A 22 10.64 -8.86 -9.38
C TRP A 22 11.63 -8.23 -10.37
N LEU A 23 11.36 -7.01 -10.85
CA LEU A 23 12.27 -6.26 -11.72
C LEU A 23 13.65 -6.04 -11.09
N LYS A 24 13.70 -5.78 -9.78
CA LYS A 24 14.94 -5.58 -9.03
C LYS A 24 15.77 -6.86 -8.92
N ILE A 25 15.12 -8.01 -8.69
CA ILE A 25 15.80 -9.32 -8.60
C ILE A 25 16.30 -9.77 -9.97
N THR A 26 15.50 -9.57 -11.03
CA THR A 26 15.89 -9.96 -12.39
C THR A 26 16.84 -8.96 -13.06
N HIS A 27 17.19 -7.86 -12.37
CA HIS A 27 17.98 -6.76 -12.91
C HIS A 27 17.45 -6.23 -14.26
N LEU A 28 16.14 -6.34 -14.49
CA LEU A 28 15.50 -5.88 -15.72
C LEU A 28 15.20 -4.39 -15.58
N SER A 29 15.73 -3.59 -16.50
CA SER A 29 15.41 -2.16 -16.61
C SER A 29 14.68 -1.90 -17.93
N PHE A 30 13.42 -1.52 -17.84
CA PHE A 30 12.64 -1.09 -19.01
C PHE A 30 12.83 0.43 -19.19
N GLY A 31 13.92 0.82 -19.85
CA GLY A 31 14.29 2.23 -20.02
C GLY A 31 14.47 2.94 -18.68
N ALA A 32 13.73 4.03 -18.46
CA ALA A 32 13.75 4.79 -17.21
C ALA A 32 13.04 4.08 -16.02
N MET A 33 12.27 3.02 -16.28
CA MET A 33 11.64 2.20 -15.24
C MET A 33 12.64 1.17 -14.70
N ASN A 34 13.31 1.56 -13.61
CA ASN A 34 14.15 0.68 -12.80
C ASN A 34 13.30 0.05 -11.67
N GLY A 35 13.61 -1.19 -11.25
CA GLY A 35 13.00 -1.84 -10.09
C GLY A 35 13.00 -0.97 -8.83
N ASN A 36 14.02 -0.14 -8.61
CA ASN A 36 14.04 0.83 -7.51
C ASN A 36 12.92 1.89 -7.61
N LEU A 37 12.67 2.44 -8.80
CA LEU A 37 11.60 3.42 -9.01
C LEU A 37 10.23 2.78 -8.81
N CYS A 38 10.03 1.59 -9.38
CA CYS A 38 8.78 0.85 -9.24
C CYS A 38 8.48 0.51 -7.76
N LEU A 39 9.50 0.07 -7.01
CA LEU A 39 9.39 -0.17 -5.57
C LEU A 39 9.09 1.10 -4.77
N THR A 40 9.71 2.23 -5.10
CA THR A 40 9.44 3.49 -4.40
C THR A 40 7.99 3.92 -4.59
N ILE A 41 7.49 3.89 -5.84
CA ILE A 41 6.11 4.25 -6.15
C ILE A 41 5.12 3.29 -5.49
N GLY A 42 5.37 1.98 -5.60
CA GLY A 42 4.56 0.94 -4.96
C GLY A 42 4.51 1.11 -3.44
N SER A 43 5.65 1.40 -2.81
CA SER A 43 5.76 1.58 -1.36
C SER A 43 5.06 2.83 -0.87
N ILE A 44 5.13 3.93 -1.61
CA ILE A 44 4.37 5.15 -1.30
C ILE A 44 2.87 4.86 -1.37
N LEU A 45 2.40 4.24 -2.47
CA LEU A 45 0.99 3.93 -2.66
C LEU A 45 0.47 2.96 -1.58
N GLN A 46 1.26 1.93 -1.26
CA GLN A 46 0.94 0.96 -0.22
C GLN A 46 0.88 1.62 1.16
N SER A 47 1.84 2.50 1.48
CA SER A 47 1.88 3.25 2.75
C SER A 47 0.65 4.15 2.91
N ILE A 48 0.24 4.85 1.86
CA ILE A 48 -1.00 5.64 1.85
C ILE A 48 -2.21 4.73 2.13
N GLY A 49 -2.26 3.56 1.48
CA GLY A 49 -3.29 2.54 1.74
C GLY A 49 -3.34 2.12 3.21
N ILE A 50 -2.20 1.84 3.84
CA ILE A 50 -2.08 1.48 5.26
C ILE A 50 -2.62 2.61 6.14
N VAL A 51 -2.17 3.85 5.92
CA VAL A 51 -2.61 5.01 6.71
C VAL A 51 -4.13 5.20 6.63
N LEU A 52 -4.71 5.05 5.43
CA LEU A 52 -6.16 5.12 5.24
C LEU A 52 -6.92 4.00 5.95
N ILE A 53 -6.38 2.78 5.97
CA ILE A 53 -6.95 1.64 6.70
C ILE A 53 -6.91 1.93 8.20
N ILE A 54 -5.75 2.32 8.74
CA ILE A 54 -5.58 2.65 10.16
C ILE A 54 -6.55 3.76 10.59
N PHE A 55 -6.58 4.87 9.85
CA PHE A 55 -7.49 5.98 10.14
C PHE A 55 -8.95 5.53 10.19
N LYS A 56 -9.32 4.61 9.31
CA LYS A 56 -10.68 4.09 9.26
C LYS A 56 -11.00 3.13 10.40
N VAL A 57 -10.05 2.29 10.78
CA VAL A 57 -10.18 1.38 11.94
C VAL A 57 -10.34 2.20 13.22
N LEU A 58 -9.51 3.24 13.42
CA LEU A 58 -9.59 4.12 14.59
C LEU A 58 -10.89 4.94 14.68
N LYS A 59 -11.50 5.29 13.54
CA LYS A 59 -12.82 5.96 13.53
C LYS A 59 -14.00 5.01 13.68
N TYR A 60 -13.78 3.69 13.64
CA TYR A 60 -14.88 2.74 13.76
C TYR A 60 -15.38 2.69 15.23
N PRO A 61 -16.69 2.95 15.49
CA PRO A 61 -17.21 3.15 16.84
C PRO A 61 -16.93 1.96 17.78
N LYS A 62 -17.17 0.73 17.29
CA LYS A 62 -16.86 -0.50 18.06
C LYS A 62 -15.36 -0.69 18.35
N PHE A 63 -14.49 -0.13 17.52
CA PHE A 63 -13.04 -0.22 17.73
C PHE A 63 -12.55 0.80 18.75
N LYS A 64 -13.18 1.99 18.81
CA LYS A 64 -12.95 2.95 19.90
C LYS A 64 -13.36 2.37 21.25
N ASP A 65 -14.51 1.69 21.30
CA ASP A 65 -14.98 1.04 22.54
C ASP A 65 -14.05 -0.10 23.00
N PHE A 66 -13.32 -0.73 22.07
CA PHE A 66 -12.30 -1.73 22.39
C PHE A 66 -11.01 -1.11 22.95
N LEU A 67 -10.58 0.05 22.41
CA LEU A 67 -9.36 0.74 22.85
C LEU A 67 -9.53 1.52 24.15
N ASN A 68 -10.74 1.95 24.48
CA ASN A 68 -11.05 2.71 25.70
C ASN A 68 -11.51 1.81 26.87
N LYS A 69 -11.27 0.51 26.78
CA LYS A 69 -11.38 -0.44 27.89
C LYS A 69 -10.03 -0.59 28.58
#